data_AF-A0A176FUW2-F1
#
_entry.id   AF-A0A176FUW2-F1
#
_cell.length_a   1.000
_cell.length_b   1.000
_cell.length_c   1.000
_cell.angle_alpha   90.00
_cell.angle_beta   90.00
_cell.angle_gamma   90.00
#
_symmetry.space_group_name_H-M   'P 1'
#
loop_
_entity.id
_entity.type
_entity.pdbx_description
1 polymer ?
#
loop_
_entity_poly.entity_id
_entity_poly.type
_entity_poly.pdbx_seq_one_letter_code
_entity_poly.pdbx_strand_id
1 'polypeptide(L)'
;MNHVSRDNRPPPPQATQVGAPAFLWVLVGVMAAIELVLSLSDAGYIGATGLRWPAYALGAFWQPVFAGAIPPAYPGQTVAMFITHAFLHGGFMHLALNAVILLSLGKFVTARVGPARTLLVLFLSAVGGALLFGILAFTDAPMIGASGAVFGLVGLWQADEYYLRRRHGLTLKPVFTAIFGLIAANVAFFVMLSGGLAWEAHLGGWLAGGLAGLALLRNR
;
A
#
# COMPACT_ATOMS: atom_id res chain seq x y z
N MET A 1 52.51 11.80 -25.15
CA MET A 1 51.90 12.38 -23.94
C MET A 1 50.53 11.74 -23.73
N ASN A 2 50.38 11.11 -22.56
CA ASN A 2 49.16 10.75 -21.82
C ASN A 2 48.18 9.70 -22.37
N HIS A 3 48.49 8.43 -22.05
CA HIS A 3 47.47 7.40 -21.78
C HIS A 3 46.71 7.76 -20.50
N VAL A 4 45.43 8.12 -20.61
CA VAL A 4 44.52 8.19 -19.45
C VAL A 4 44.03 6.77 -19.17
N SER A 5 44.58 6.13 -18.15
CA SER A 5 44.05 4.88 -17.60
C SER A 5 42.66 5.15 -17.06
N ARG A 6 41.64 4.56 -17.70
CA ARG A 6 40.29 4.50 -17.11
C ARG A 6 40.40 3.66 -15.85
N ASP A 7 40.13 4.29 -14.73
CA ASP A 7 40.05 3.67 -13.42
C ASP A 7 38.96 2.59 -13.43
N ASN A 8 39.36 1.34 -13.68
CA ASN A 8 38.49 0.16 -13.71
C ASN A 8 38.17 -0.35 -12.28
N ARG A 9 38.14 0.54 -11.29
CA ARG A 9 37.71 0.15 -9.93
C ARG A 9 36.24 -0.25 -9.98
N PRO A 10 35.89 -1.47 -9.50
CA PRO A 10 34.49 -1.85 -9.38
C PRO A 10 33.77 -0.81 -8.50
N PRO A 11 32.50 -0.47 -8.81
CA PRO A 11 31.75 0.47 -8.00
C PRO A 11 31.76 0.00 -6.54
N PRO A 12 31.89 0.93 -5.59
CA PRO A 12 31.89 0.57 -4.18
C PRO A 12 30.62 -0.24 -3.87
N PRO A 13 30.72 -1.31 -3.06
CA PRO A 13 29.55 -2.09 -2.71
C PRO A 13 28.48 -1.16 -2.16
N GLN A 14 27.30 -1.16 -2.78
CA GLN A 14 26.16 -0.41 -2.26
C GLN A 14 25.94 -0.88 -0.84
N ALA A 15 26.06 0.06 0.12
CA ALA A 15 25.83 -0.25 1.52
C ALA A 15 24.48 -0.95 1.64
N THR A 16 24.51 -2.22 2.05
CA THR A 16 23.31 -2.99 2.31
C THR A 16 22.58 -2.28 3.44
N GLN A 17 21.49 -1.57 3.14
CA GLN A 17 20.68 -0.96 4.20
C GLN A 17 20.23 -2.08 5.14
N VAL A 18 20.71 -2.04 6.37
CA VAL A 18 20.49 -3.13 7.34
C VAL A 18 19.01 -3.18 7.79
N GLY A 19 18.22 -2.12 7.57
CA GLY A 19 16.79 -2.05 7.90
C GLY A 19 15.92 -1.37 6.86
N ALA A 20 14.62 -1.26 7.14
CA ALA A 20 13.70 -0.44 6.34
C ALA A 20 14.04 1.06 6.49
N PRO A 21 13.92 1.87 5.42
CA PRO A 21 14.11 3.32 5.48
C PRO A 21 13.26 4.01 6.55
N ALA A 22 13.80 5.07 7.16
CA ALA A 22 13.13 5.80 8.25
C ALA A 22 11.71 6.26 7.91
N PHE A 23 11.44 6.69 6.68
CA PHE A 23 10.11 7.16 6.29
C PHE A 23 9.03 6.06 6.38
N LEU A 24 9.38 4.79 6.14
CA LEU A 24 8.42 3.68 6.31
C LEU A 24 8.10 3.47 7.79
N TRP A 25 9.10 3.59 8.66
CA TRP A 25 8.89 3.55 10.11
C TRP A 25 8.06 4.73 10.61
N VAL A 26 8.23 5.92 10.03
CA VAL A 26 7.38 7.09 10.34
C VAL A 26 5.94 6.80 9.95
N LEU A 27 5.68 6.26 8.75
CA LEU A 27 4.33 5.88 8.34
C LEU A 27 3.70 4.85 9.29
N VAL A 28 4.45 3.79 9.64
CA VAL A 28 3.99 2.78 10.60
C VAL A 28 3.75 3.38 11.98
N GLY A 29 4.63 4.27 12.45
CA GLY A 29 4.51 4.96 13.73
C GLY A 29 3.26 5.83 13.80
N VAL A 30 2.93 6.56 12.72
CA VAL A 30 1.68 7.33 12.64
C VAL A 30 0.46 6.42 12.72
N MET A 31 0.43 5.34 11.94
CA MET A 31 -0.68 4.38 11.97
C MET A 31 -0.82 3.70 13.35
N ALA A 32 0.30 3.37 13.98
CA ALA A 32 0.31 2.78 15.32
C ALA A 32 -0.14 3.75 16.41
N ALA A 33 0.25 5.03 16.32
CA ALA A 33 -0.23 6.04 17.24
C ALA A 33 -1.75 6.22 17.15
N ILE A 34 -2.29 6.27 15.93
CA ILE A 34 -3.74 6.32 15.70
C ILE A 34 -4.42 5.09 16.31
N GLU A 35 -3.99 3.88 15.95
CA GLU A 35 -4.61 2.65 16.45
C GLU A 35 -4.50 2.50 17.97
N LEU A 36 -3.40 2.96 18.58
CA LEU A 36 -3.23 2.97 20.02
C LEU A 36 -4.25 3.89 20.70
N VAL A 37 -4.42 5.11 20.21
CA VAL A 37 -5.41 6.06 20.76
C VAL A 37 -6.82 5.49 20.63
N LEU A 38 -7.17 4.92 19.47
CA LEU A 38 -8.49 4.31 19.27
C LEU A 38 -8.70 3.11 20.20
N SER A 39 -7.70 2.25 20.36
CA SER A 39 -7.78 1.10 21.26
C SER A 39 -7.87 1.50 22.73
N LEU A 40 -7.14 2.52 23.16
CA LEU A 40 -7.24 3.05 24.53
C LEU A 40 -8.60 3.72 24.78
N SER A 41 -9.18 4.37 23.76
CA SER A 41 -10.54 4.90 23.82
C SER A 41 -11.58 3.80 23.97
N ASP A 42 -11.49 2.75 23.14
CA ASP A 42 -12.42 1.61 23.17
C ASP A 42 -12.35 0.87 24.52
N ALA A 43 -11.17 0.80 25.13
CA ALA A 43 -10.95 0.20 26.44
C ALA A 43 -11.27 1.13 27.62
N GLY A 44 -11.64 2.39 27.38
CA GLY A 44 -12.04 3.35 28.42
C GLY A 44 -10.89 3.99 29.20
N TYR A 45 -9.64 3.89 28.74
CA TYR A 45 -8.48 4.41 29.47
C TYR A 45 -8.26 5.92 29.33
N ILE A 46 -8.81 6.57 28.31
CA ILE A 46 -8.52 7.99 27.98
C ILE A 46 -9.72 8.94 28.15
N GLY A 47 -10.76 8.55 28.89
CA GLY A 47 -11.91 9.40 29.26
C GLY A 47 -12.88 9.73 28.12
N ALA A 48 -12.42 9.74 26.87
CA ALA A 48 -13.25 9.75 25.67
C ALA A 48 -13.43 8.30 25.18
N THR A 49 -14.64 7.76 25.32
CA THR A 49 -14.99 6.40 24.85
C THR A 49 -15.54 6.42 23.43
N GLY A 50 -15.28 5.36 22.67
CA GLY A 50 -15.86 5.16 21.34
C GLY A 50 -15.32 6.08 20.23
N LEU A 51 -14.08 6.58 20.33
CA LEU A 51 -13.48 7.45 19.31
C LEU A 51 -13.28 6.77 17.95
N ARG A 52 -13.30 5.43 17.88
CA ARG A 52 -13.14 4.68 16.62
C ARG A 52 -14.20 5.02 15.60
N TRP A 53 -15.47 5.12 16.00
CA TRP A 53 -16.54 5.40 15.06
C TRP A 53 -16.43 6.80 14.45
N PRO A 54 -16.24 7.89 15.23
CA PRO A 54 -15.91 9.20 14.67
C PRO A 54 -14.68 9.19 13.76
N ALA A 55 -13.62 8.46 14.12
CA ALA A 55 -12.43 8.34 13.28
C ALA A 55 -12.76 7.71 11.91
N TYR A 56 -13.59 6.67 11.88
CA TYR A 56 -14.04 6.05 10.63
C TYR A 56 -14.97 6.97 9.85
N ALA A 57 -15.95 7.58 10.51
CA ALA A 57 -16.90 8.51 9.87
C ALA A 57 -16.16 9.66 9.16
N LEU A 58 -15.06 10.15 9.73
CA LEU A 58 -14.30 11.27 9.19
C LEU A 58 -13.16 10.86 8.22
N GLY A 59 -12.53 9.70 8.45
CA GLY A 59 -11.28 9.34 7.78
C GLY A 59 -11.33 8.09 6.90
N ALA A 60 -12.32 7.21 7.06
CA ALA A 60 -12.44 6.03 6.21
C ALA A 60 -12.99 6.38 4.82
N PHE A 61 -12.80 5.47 3.86
CA PHE A 61 -13.43 5.61 2.56
C PHE A 61 -14.85 5.03 2.62
N TRP A 62 -15.83 5.87 2.32
CA TRP A 62 -17.24 5.50 2.31
C TRP A 62 -17.75 5.47 0.88
N GLN A 63 -18.05 4.28 0.36
CA GLN A 63 -18.60 4.13 -0.98
C GLN A 63 -19.91 4.93 -1.15
N PRO A 64 -20.84 4.97 -0.18
CA PRO A 64 -22.05 5.78 -0.29
C PRO A 64 -21.79 7.29 -0.40
N VAL A 65 -20.74 7.81 0.24
CA VAL A 65 -20.31 9.22 0.10
C VAL A 65 -19.74 9.45 -1.31
N PHE A 66 -18.92 8.51 -1.82
CA PHE A 66 -18.36 8.57 -3.16
C PHE A 66 -19.44 8.53 -4.25
N ALA A 67 -20.45 7.67 -4.08
CA ALA A 67 -21.58 7.53 -4.99
C ALA A 67 -22.59 8.69 -4.91
N GLY A 68 -22.43 9.61 -3.95
CA GLY A 68 -23.37 10.70 -3.71
C GLY A 68 -24.70 10.27 -3.09
N ALA A 69 -24.77 9.04 -2.55
CA ALA A 69 -25.97 8.51 -1.89
C ALA A 69 -26.19 9.14 -0.50
N ILE A 70 -25.10 9.53 0.18
CA ILE A 70 -25.14 10.27 1.45
C ILE A 70 -24.23 11.51 1.39
N PRO A 71 -24.58 12.60 2.08
CA PRO A 71 -23.74 13.80 2.10
C PRO A 71 -22.42 13.54 2.85
N PRO A 72 -21.33 14.25 2.49
CA PRO A 72 -20.10 14.22 3.26
C PRO A 72 -20.31 14.86 4.65
N ALA A 73 -19.62 14.35 5.65
CA ALA A 73 -19.58 14.85 7.02
C ALA A 73 -18.90 16.23 7.14
N TYR A 74 -18.00 16.58 6.22
CA TYR A 74 -17.33 17.88 6.17
C TYR A 74 -16.90 18.25 4.74
N PRO A 75 -16.73 19.55 4.44
CA PRO A 75 -16.20 20.00 3.15
C PRO A 75 -14.83 19.36 2.85
N GLY A 76 -14.74 18.64 1.72
CA GLY A 76 -13.50 17.99 1.28
C GLY A 76 -13.35 16.52 1.67
N GLN A 77 -14.30 15.91 2.41
CA GLN A 77 -14.24 14.48 2.74
C GLN A 77 -14.12 13.60 1.48
N THR A 78 -14.85 13.94 0.41
CA THR A 78 -14.83 13.20 -0.87
C THR A 78 -13.44 13.13 -1.52
N VAL A 79 -12.53 14.05 -1.16
CA VAL A 79 -11.14 14.05 -1.59
C VAL A 79 -10.23 13.43 -0.53
N ALA A 80 -10.39 13.84 0.73
CA ALA A 80 -9.55 13.37 1.84
C ALA A 80 -9.59 11.85 1.99
N MET A 81 -10.78 11.25 1.83
CA MET A 81 -11.01 9.83 2.01
C MET A 81 -10.25 8.92 1.03
N PHE A 82 -9.71 9.46 -0.08
CA PHE A 82 -8.82 8.71 -0.99
C PHE A 82 -7.45 8.39 -0.39
N ILE A 83 -7.06 9.09 0.68
CA ILE A 83 -5.76 8.91 1.35
C ILE A 83 -5.94 8.55 2.82
N THR A 84 -6.84 9.22 3.54
CA THR A 84 -6.96 9.06 5.00
C THR A 84 -7.34 7.64 5.41
N HIS A 85 -8.07 6.91 4.55
CA HIS A 85 -8.47 5.52 4.78
C HIS A 85 -7.26 4.60 5.03
N ALA A 86 -6.13 4.87 4.38
CA ALA A 86 -4.92 4.05 4.47
C ALA A 86 -4.26 4.11 5.85
N PHE A 87 -4.60 5.10 6.68
CA PHE A 87 -4.03 5.27 8.02
C PHE A 87 -4.89 4.64 9.14
N LEU A 88 -6.15 4.35 8.85
CA LEU A 88 -7.08 3.74 9.81
C LEU A 88 -7.01 2.22 9.74
N HIS A 89 -7.11 1.55 10.88
CA HIS A 89 -7.08 0.09 10.96
C HIS A 89 -8.19 -0.43 11.88
N GLY A 90 -8.53 -1.70 11.69
CA GLY A 90 -9.60 -2.38 12.41
C GLY A 90 -9.17 -3.00 13.74
N GLY A 91 -8.03 -2.58 14.28
CA GLY A 91 -7.37 -3.25 15.40
C GLY A 91 -5.88 -3.53 15.15
N PHE A 92 -5.17 -3.84 16.22
CA PHE A 92 -3.72 -4.10 16.19
C PHE A 92 -3.30 -5.22 15.25
N MET A 93 -4.06 -6.31 15.14
CA MET A 93 -3.72 -7.41 14.23
C MET A 93 -3.77 -6.96 12.76
N HIS A 94 -4.80 -6.18 12.39
CA HIS A 94 -4.92 -5.62 11.04
C HIS A 94 -3.76 -4.66 10.74
N LEU A 95 -3.41 -3.79 11.69
CA LEU A 95 -2.24 -2.91 11.58
C LEU A 95 -0.93 -3.70 11.46
N ALA A 96 -0.71 -4.70 12.31
CA ALA A 96 0.53 -5.46 12.36
C ALA A 96 0.81 -6.17 11.02
N LEU A 97 -0.20 -6.79 10.42
CA LEU A 97 -0.09 -7.42 9.11
C LEU A 97 0.31 -6.41 8.03
N ASN A 98 -0.34 -5.23 7.99
CA ASN A 98 0.03 -4.17 7.06
C ASN A 98 1.43 -3.64 7.29
N ALA A 99 1.82 -3.40 8.56
CA ALA A 99 3.13 -2.88 8.92
C ALA A 99 4.26 -3.83 8.53
N VAL A 100 4.11 -5.13 8.78
CA VAL A 100 5.11 -6.15 8.41
C VAL A 100 5.32 -6.17 6.91
N ILE A 101 4.25 -6.15 6.11
CA ILE A 101 4.37 -6.19 4.65
C ILE A 101 4.91 -4.84 4.13
N LEU A 102 4.44 -3.71 4.66
CA LEU A 102 4.93 -2.38 4.28
C LEU A 102 6.43 -2.23 4.55
N LEU A 103 6.91 -2.62 5.73
CA LEU A 103 8.33 -2.49 6.09
C LEU A 103 9.20 -3.46 5.28
N SER A 104 8.77 -4.70 5.12
CA SER A 104 9.53 -5.71 4.38
C SER A 104 9.59 -5.38 2.89
N LEU A 105 8.45 -5.26 2.22
CA LEU A 105 8.39 -5.01 0.78
C LEU A 105 8.80 -3.57 0.43
N GLY A 106 8.45 -2.60 1.28
CA GLY A 106 8.83 -1.21 1.09
C GLY A 106 10.34 -1.02 1.11
N LYS A 107 11.08 -1.77 1.96
CA LYS A 107 12.55 -1.79 1.93
C LYS A 107 13.07 -2.23 0.56
N PHE A 108 12.56 -3.35 0.03
CA PHE A 108 13.00 -3.88 -1.27
C PHE A 108 12.69 -2.90 -2.41
N VAL A 109 11.46 -2.37 -2.45
CA VAL A 109 11.06 -1.39 -3.48
C VAL A 109 11.88 -0.11 -3.38
N THR A 110 12.15 0.38 -2.17
CA THR A 110 12.99 1.57 -1.95
C THR A 110 14.40 1.36 -2.48
N ALA A 111 15.00 0.19 -2.25
CA ALA A 111 16.32 -0.13 -2.79
C ALA A 111 16.34 -0.13 -4.33
N ARG A 112 15.22 -0.46 -4.98
CA ARG A 112 15.10 -0.41 -6.45
C ARG A 112 14.85 0.99 -6.97
N VAL A 113 13.81 1.69 -6.52
CA VAL A 113 13.38 2.95 -7.15
C VAL A 113 13.80 4.22 -6.41
N GLY A 114 14.27 4.10 -5.17
CA GLY A 114 14.61 5.21 -4.28
C GLY A 114 13.41 5.73 -3.47
N PRO A 115 13.66 6.44 -2.35
CA PRO A 115 12.65 6.75 -1.34
C PRO A 115 11.51 7.63 -1.86
N ALA A 116 11.82 8.69 -2.63
CA ALA A 116 10.80 9.60 -3.16
C ALA A 116 9.82 8.89 -4.10
N ARG A 117 10.33 7.96 -4.92
CA ARG A 117 9.49 7.17 -5.83
C ARG A 117 8.69 6.12 -5.09
N THR A 118 9.22 5.51 -4.04
CA THR A 118 8.47 4.60 -3.18
C THR A 118 7.31 5.31 -2.48
N LEU A 119 7.54 6.52 -1.95
CA LEU A 119 6.47 7.34 -1.39
C LEU A 119 5.39 7.68 -2.43
N LEU A 120 5.80 8.07 -3.63
CA LEU A 120 4.85 8.34 -4.72
C LEU A 120 4.03 7.10 -5.09
N VAL A 121 4.66 5.92 -5.16
CA VAL A 121 3.97 4.65 -5.44
C VAL A 121 2.97 4.32 -4.34
N LEU A 122 3.35 4.45 -3.06
CA LEU A 122 2.43 4.24 -1.93
C LEU A 122 1.21 5.19 -2.02
N PHE A 123 1.46 6.47 -2.31
CA PHE A 123 0.41 7.47 -2.48
C PHE A 123 -0.52 7.11 -3.65
N LEU A 124 0.02 6.88 -4.84
CA LEU A 124 -0.77 6.55 -6.03
C LEU A 124 -1.54 5.25 -5.87
N SER A 125 -0.98 4.27 -5.16
CA SER A 125 -1.67 3.00 -4.89
C SER A 125 -2.75 3.12 -3.82
N ALA A 126 -2.61 4.00 -2.82
CA ALA A 126 -3.71 4.33 -1.92
C ALA A 126 -4.88 4.98 -2.69
N VAL A 127 -4.59 5.91 -3.59
CA VAL A 127 -5.59 6.56 -4.46
C VAL A 127 -6.21 5.56 -5.43
N GLY A 128 -5.41 4.75 -6.10
CA GLY A 128 -5.88 3.75 -7.06
C GLY A 128 -6.73 2.68 -6.40
N GLY A 129 -6.37 2.24 -5.19
CA GLY A 129 -7.18 1.34 -4.39
C GLY A 129 -8.51 1.95 -4.00
N ALA A 130 -8.52 3.19 -3.49
CA ALA A 130 -9.74 3.92 -3.17
C ALA A 130 -10.65 4.12 -4.38
N LEU A 131 -10.07 4.44 -5.55
CA LEU A 131 -10.83 4.62 -6.79
C LEU A 131 -11.56 3.33 -7.20
N LEU A 132 -10.85 2.19 -7.21
CA LEU A 132 -11.46 0.92 -7.61
C LEU A 132 -12.43 0.38 -6.57
N PHE A 133 -12.18 0.60 -5.29
CA PHE A 133 -13.19 0.34 -4.25
C PHE A 133 -14.44 1.20 -4.48
N GLY A 134 -14.30 2.51 -4.71
CA GLY A 134 -15.44 3.40 -4.95
C GLY A 134 -16.29 3.02 -6.17
N ILE A 135 -15.67 2.53 -7.25
CA ILE A 135 -16.36 2.18 -8.50
C ILE A 135 -16.96 0.77 -8.47
N LEU A 136 -16.27 -0.20 -7.82
CA LEU A 136 -16.62 -1.62 -7.93
C LEU A 136 -17.34 -2.16 -6.69
N ALA A 137 -17.10 -1.60 -5.51
CA ALA A 137 -17.71 -2.09 -4.29
C ALA A 137 -19.18 -1.66 -4.21
N PHE A 138 -20.03 -2.55 -3.70
CA PHE A 138 -21.42 -2.28 -3.36
C PHE A 138 -21.62 -2.62 -1.88
N THR A 139 -21.32 -1.65 -1.01
CA THR A 139 -21.30 -1.86 0.44
C THR A 139 -21.47 -0.53 1.19
N ASP A 140 -22.17 -0.59 2.32
CA ASP A 140 -22.24 0.52 3.28
C ASP A 140 -21.08 0.47 4.29
N ALA A 141 -20.28 -0.59 4.29
CA ALA A 141 -19.15 -0.72 5.20
C ALA A 141 -18.01 0.22 4.79
N PRO A 142 -17.34 0.88 5.76
CA PRO A 142 -16.17 1.70 5.45
C PRO A 142 -14.99 0.83 5.03
N MET A 143 -14.24 1.30 4.02
CA MET A 143 -12.91 0.77 3.74
C MET A 143 -11.86 1.52 4.56
N ILE A 144 -11.00 0.74 5.21
CA ILE A 144 -9.85 1.19 6.00
C ILE A 144 -8.65 0.27 5.73
N GLY A 145 -7.45 0.78 5.95
CA GLY A 145 -6.21 -0.01 5.99
C GLY A 145 -5.24 0.35 4.88
N ALA A 146 -3.95 0.21 5.18
CA ALA A 146 -2.87 0.53 4.25
C ALA A 146 -2.72 -0.47 3.09
N SER A 147 -3.55 -1.52 3.03
CA SER A 147 -3.33 -2.68 2.16
C SER A 147 -3.38 -2.33 0.68
N GLY A 148 -4.22 -1.39 0.24
CA GLY A 148 -4.20 -0.87 -1.13
C GLY A 148 -2.82 -0.29 -1.52
N ALA A 149 -2.22 0.51 -0.64
CA ALA A 149 -0.86 1.04 -0.86
C ALA A 149 0.19 -0.08 -0.89
N VAL A 150 0.08 -1.06 0.01
CA VAL A 150 0.96 -2.23 0.08
C VAL A 150 0.87 -3.09 -1.19
N PHE A 151 -0.33 -3.34 -1.73
CA PHE A 151 -0.51 -4.03 -3.01
C PHE A 151 0.11 -3.26 -4.17
N GLY A 152 0.23 -1.93 -4.06
CA GLY A 152 1.06 -1.12 -4.95
C GLY A 152 2.52 -1.53 -5.02
N LEU A 153 3.13 -1.76 -3.86
CA LEU A 153 4.50 -2.26 -3.80
C LEU A 153 4.62 -3.65 -4.45
N VAL A 154 3.60 -4.50 -4.27
CA VAL A 154 3.53 -5.82 -4.92
C VAL A 154 3.43 -5.67 -6.44
N GLY A 155 2.60 -4.76 -6.93
CA GLY A 155 2.47 -4.47 -8.36
C GLY A 155 3.76 -3.99 -8.99
N LEU A 156 4.45 -3.04 -8.33
CA LEU A 156 5.74 -2.53 -8.80
C LEU A 156 6.80 -3.64 -8.82
N TRP A 157 6.88 -4.45 -7.76
CA TRP A 157 7.81 -5.57 -7.70
C TRP A 157 7.56 -6.60 -8.81
N GLN A 158 6.30 -6.91 -9.11
CA GLN A 158 5.97 -7.81 -10.22
C GLN A 158 6.29 -7.22 -11.60
N ALA A 159 6.09 -5.91 -11.78
CA ALA A 159 6.50 -5.23 -13.00
C ALA A 159 8.03 -5.28 -13.19
N ASP A 160 8.81 -5.05 -12.13
CA ASP A 160 10.27 -5.17 -12.12
C ASP A 160 10.72 -6.59 -12.51
N GLU A 161 10.15 -7.61 -11.86
CA GLU A 161 10.46 -9.03 -12.13
C GLU A 161 10.09 -9.43 -13.57
N TYR A 162 8.96 -8.94 -14.08
CA TYR A 162 8.56 -9.14 -15.46
C TYR A 162 9.60 -8.58 -16.45
N TYR A 163 10.05 -7.33 -16.26
CA TYR A 163 11.06 -6.75 -17.15
C TYR A 163 12.40 -7.46 -17.08
N LEU A 164 12.86 -7.79 -15.87
CA LEU A 164 14.12 -8.51 -15.67
C LEU A 164 14.08 -9.83 -16.44
N ARG A 165 13.02 -10.63 -16.26
CA ARG A 165 12.88 -11.91 -16.96
C ARG A 165 12.79 -11.74 -18.47
N ARG A 166 12.01 -10.78 -18.97
CA ARG A 166 11.88 -10.51 -20.41
C ARG A 166 13.22 -10.13 -21.05
N ARG A 167 13.98 -9.25 -20.40
CA ARG A 167 15.28 -8.78 -20.90
C ARG A 167 16.33 -9.89 -20.95
N HIS A 168 16.28 -10.82 -20.01
CA HIS A 168 17.21 -11.95 -19.95
C HIS A 168 16.67 -13.23 -20.61
N GLY A 169 15.52 -13.17 -21.30
CA GLY A 169 14.92 -14.35 -21.95
C GLY A 169 14.50 -15.46 -20.98
N LEU A 170 14.28 -15.14 -19.71
CA LEU A 170 13.90 -16.10 -18.67
C LEU A 170 12.40 -16.40 -18.73
N THR A 171 12.00 -17.58 -18.22
CA THR A 171 10.60 -17.96 -18.12
C THR A 171 9.78 -16.97 -17.26
N LEU A 172 8.59 -16.63 -17.73
CA LEU A 172 7.62 -15.78 -17.01
C LEU A 172 6.73 -16.57 -16.04
N LYS A 173 6.84 -17.91 -16.00
CA LYS A 173 6.00 -18.77 -15.15
C LYS A 173 5.97 -18.28 -13.70
N PRO A 174 7.09 -17.89 -13.04
CA PRO A 174 7.06 -17.42 -11.66
C PRO A 174 6.25 -16.13 -11.45
N VAL A 175 6.25 -15.21 -12.42
CA VAL A 175 5.44 -13.98 -12.35
C VAL A 175 3.97 -14.34 -12.36
N PHE A 176 3.53 -15.15 -13.33
CA PHE A 176 2.12 -15.56 -13.41
C PHE A 176 1.70 -16.43 -12.22
N THR A 177 2.56 -17.32 -11.74
CA THR A 177 2.30 -18.11 -10.52
C THR A 177 2.10 -17.21 -9.31
N ALA A 178 2.89 -16.13 -9.15
CA ALA A 178 2.70 -15.17 -8.08
C ALA A 178 1.37 -14.41 -8.21
N ILE A 179 0.98 -13.99 -9.42
CA ILE A 179 -0.32 -13.34 -9.68
C ILE A 179 -1.48 -14.28 -9.30
N PHE A 180 -1.47 -15.53 -9.79
CA PHE A 180 -2.53 -16.48 -9.48
C PHE A 180 -2.58 -16.84 -7.99
N GLY A 181 -1.42 -16.96 -7.33
CA GLY A 181 -1.34 -17.16 -5.89
C GLY A 181 -1.95 -15.99 -5.11
N LEU A 182 -1.71 -14.76 -5.55
CA LEU A 182 -2.28 -13.56 -4.94
C LEU A 182 -3.80 -13.49 -5.12
N ILE A 183 -4.31 -13.85 -6.31
CA ILE A 183 -5.75 -13.95 -6.57
C ILE A 183 -6.38 -15.01 -5.66
N ALA A 184 -5.80 -16.21 -5.60
CA ALA A 184 -6.29 -17.29 -4.75
C ALA A 184 -6.29 -16.89 -3.26
N ALA A 185 -5.23 -16.22 -2.79
CA ALA A 185 -5.17 -15.69 -1.44
C ALA A 185 -6.28 -14.66 -1.18
N ASN A 186 -6.51 -13.70 -2.10
CA ASN A 186 -7.59 -12.72 -1.96
C ASN A 186 -8.96 -13.37 -1.87
N VAL A 187 -9.24 -14.36 -2.72
CA VAL A 187 -10.51 -15.12 -2.67
C VAL A 187 -10.64 -15.85 -1.33
N ALA A 188 -9.59 -16.54 -0.88
CA ALA A 188 -9.60 -17.26 0.39
C ALA A 188 -9.84 -16.32 1.59
N PHE A 189 -9.13 -15.18 1.65
CA PHE A 189 -9.31 -14.19 2.70
C PHE A 189 -10.69 -13.52 2.63
N PHE A 190 -11.21 -13.24 1.44
CA PHE A 190 -12.56 -12.70 1.26
C PHE A 190 -13.63 -13.65 1.85
N VAL A 191 -13.53 -14.95 1.55
CA VAL A 191 -14.44 -15.96 2.10
C VAL A 191 -14.27 -16.11 3.61
N MET A 192 -13.03 -16.21 4.10
CA MET A 192 -12.72 -16.36 5.53
C MET A 192 -13.19 -15.18 6.38
N LEU A 193 -13.17 -13.98 5.81
CA LEU A 193 -13.63 -12.75 6.47
C LEU A 193 -15.09 -12.42 6.15
N SER A 194 -15.86 -13.37 5.60
CA SER A 194 -17.28 -13.20 5.28
C SER A 194 -17.57 -11.95 4.43
N GLY A 195 -16.69 -11.66 3.46
CA GLY A 195 -16.77 -10.50 2.58
C GLY A 195 -16.11 -9.22 3.12
N GLY A 196 -15.53 -9.24 4.32
CA GLY A 196 -14.86 -8.09 4.93
C GLY A 196 -13.52 -7.69 4.32
N LEU A 197 -13.12 -8.27 3.18
CA LEU A 197 -11.88 -7.94 2.47
C LEU A 197 -12.18 -7.01 1.30
N ALA A 198 -11.62 -5.79 1.33
CA ALA A 198 -11.68 -4.84 0.22
C ALA A 198 -10.73 -5.25 -0.93
N TRP A 199 -11.05 -6.34 -1.63
CA TRP A 199 -10.23 -6.88 -2.73
C TRP A 199 -10.13 -5.88 -3.91
N GLU A 200 -11.11 -5.00 -4.08
CA GLU A 200 -11.12 -3.92 -5.06
C GLU A 200 -9.96 -2.96 -4.81
N ALA A 201 -9.69 -2.65 -3.54
CA ALA A 201 -8.59 -1.80 -3.13
C ALA A 201 -7.23 -2.44 -3.40
N HIS A 202 -7.15 -3.76 -3.20
CA HIS A 202 -5.97 -4.55 -3.53
C HIS A 202 -5.69 -4.56 -5.04
N LEU A 203 -6.73 -4.76 -5.85
CA LEU A 203 -6.64 -4.70 -7.31
C LEU A 203 -6.17 -3.31 -7.78
N GLY A 204 -6.80 -2.24 -7.27
CA GLY A 204 -6.47 -0.88 -7.68
C GLY A 204 -5.08 -0.43 -7.22
N GLY A 205 -4.69 -0.82 -6.01
CA GLY A 205 -3.33 -0.66 -5.52
C GLY A 205 -2.31 -1.33 -6.43
N TRP A 206 -2.51 -2.62 -6.72
CA TRP A 206 -1.65 -3.42 -7.59
C TRP A 206 -1.51 -2.86 -8.99
N LEU A 207 -2.62 -2.43 -9.62
CA LEU A 207 -2.60 -1.81 -10.94
C LEU A 207 -1.82 -0.48 -10.94
N ALA A 208 -2.10 0.41 -9.98
CA ALA A 208 -1.42 1.70 -9.87
C ALA A 208 0.10 1.52 -9.67
N GLY A 209 0.49 0.61 -8.79
CA GLY A 209 1.89 0.32 -8.52
C GLY A 209 2.60 -0.37 -9.69
N GLY A 210 1.91 -1.30 -10.35
CA GLY A 210 2.39 -1.96 -11.56
C GLY A 210 2.65 -0.95 -12.69
N LEU A 211 1.68 -0.08 -12.99
CA LEU A 211 1.81 0.98 -13.98
C LEU A 211 2.95 1.95 -13.65
N ALA A 212 3.08 2.36 -12.38
CA ALA A 212 4.20 3.16 -11.92
C ALA A 212 5.54 2.40 -12.11
N GLY A 213 5.58 1.10 -11.83
CA GLY A 213 6.72 0.24 -12.12
C GLY A 213 7.08 0.23 -13.61
N LEU A 214 6.09 0.10 -14.49
CA LEU A 214 6.29 0.18 -15.94
C LEU A 214 6.91 1.53 -16.35
N ALA A 215 6.45 2.64 -15.79
CA ALA A 215 7.01 3.96 -16.10
C ALA A 215 8.43 4.15 -15.55
N LEU A 216 8.69 3.72 -14.31
CA LEU A 216 9.93 3.99 -13.59
C LEU A 216 11.08 3.05 -13.96
N LEU A 217 10.78 1.84 -14.42
CA LEU A 217 11.77 0.77 -14.63
C LEU A 217 12.02 0.47 -16.12
N ARG A 218 11.16 0.94 -17.04
CA ARG A 218 11.29 0.67 -18.48
C ARG A 218 12.64 1.06 -19.07
N ASN A 219 13.29 2.10 -18.54
CA ASN A 219 14.54 2.65 -19.08
C ASN A 219 15.81 2.16 -18.36
N ARG A 220 15.70 1.19 -17.46
CA ARG A 220 16.85 0.55 -16.79
C ARG A 220 17.06 -0.82 -17.38
#